data_AF-A0A4U7B425-F1
#
_entry.id   AF-A0A4U7B425-F1
#
_cell.length_a   1.000
_cell.length_b   1.000
_cell.length_c   1.000
_cell.angle_alpha   90.00
_cell.angle_beta   90.00
_cell.angle_gamma   90.00
#
_symmetry.space_group_name_H-M   'P 1'
#
loop_
_entity.id
_entity.type
_entity.pdbx_description
1 polymer ?
#
loop_
_entity_poly.entity_id
_entity_poly.type
_entity_poly.pdbx_seq_one_letter_code
_entity_poly.pdbx_strand_id
1 'polypeptide(L)'
;MSTEPTASRNDLLAIMQELFLDSRQPLIIVIDAPDELQTDAQVEILGTLRSAMNQNSTLKVFVSSRYNFPNKNMPQATVYLHMELSEEKDRKIAIYLASKYFSTQEAAIRSKVIAEVASRGNGSAIWIKTVLQYLEGSSIGRVDLLLEALDDIPEDLSRVYGKMYLRAMRDNKTNQRIVRESLELLAVAERPMTLLKLSSFVALGDPKSKLRSLSDLGRKVDCDRVLKLLRFFARTQGQEQSLVDFTHQSLKELVLQRPPNDWLSDAEDDDLDHTTRVTVIHGTVSGYCIKYLLFKRLERSSSCLKAS
;
A
#
# COMPACT_ATOMS: atom_id res chain seq x y z
N MET A 1 -9.05 21.18 -25.39
CA MET A 1 -9.22 19.86 -24.76
C MET A 1 -8.27 19.80 -23.58
N SER A 2 -8.79 20.12 -22.38
CA SER A 2 -8.05 20.06 -21.12
C SER A 2 -8.38 18.71 -20.47
N THR A 3 -7.47 17.75 -20.57
CA THR A 3 -7.54 16.49 -19.85
C THR A 3 -6.89 16.67 -18.48
N GLU A 4 -7.60 17.30 -17.55
CA GLU A 4 -7.32 17.17 -16.13
C GLU A 4 -8.41 16.32 -15.50
N PRO A 5 -8.11 15.11 -15.00
CA PRO A 5 -9.07 14.29 -14.29
C PRO A 5 -9.19 14.82 -12.86
N THR A 6 -9.89 15.94 -12.72
CA THR A 6 -10.75 16.19 -11.57
C THR A 6 -12.17 16.11 -12.10
N ALA A 7 -12.58 14.91 -12.50
CA ALA A 7 -13.96 14.62 -12.84
C ALA A 7 -14.81 15.00 -11.62
N SER A 8 -15.75 15.94 -11.80
CA SER A 8 -16.68 16.29 -10.73
C SER A 8 -17.41 15.03 -10.31
N ARG A 9 -17.66 14.88 -9.00
CA ARG A 9 -18.49 13.79 -8.46
C ARG A 9 -19.82 13.66 -9.22
N ASN A 10 -20.41 14.80 -9.54
CA ASN A 10 -21.68 14.87 -10.27
C ASN A 10 -21.53 14.38 -11.72
N ASP A 11 -20.38 14.63 -12.36
CA ASP A 11 -20.12 14.16 -13.73
C ASP A 11 -19.98 12.65 -13.75
N LEU A 12 -19.30 12.06 -12.74
CA LEU A 12 -19.19 10.61 -12.61
C LEU A 12 -20.58 9.97 -12.44
N LEU A 13 -21.41 10.53 -11.56
CA LEU A 13 -22.77 10.03 -11.35
C LEU A 13 -23.63 10.16 -12.61
N ALA A 14 -23.51 11.27 -13.34
CA ALA A 14 -24.22 11.46 -14.60
C ALA A 14 -23.79 10.43 -15.66
N ILE A 15 -22.48 10.24 -15.84
CA ILE A 15 -21.95 9.22 -16.77
C ILE A 15 -22.43 7.83 -16.37
N MET A 16 -22.40 7.50 -15.07
CA MET A 16 -22.92 6.22 -14.58
C MET A 16 -24.40 6.06 -14.90
N GLN A 17 -25.23 7.08 -14.66
CA GLN A 17 -26.66 7.03 -14.97
C GLN A 17 -26.93 6.86 -16.48
N GLU A 18 -26.22 7.58 -17.35
CA GLU A 18 -26.31 7.42 -18.80
C GLU A 18 -25.95 5.99 -19.22
N LEU A 19 -24.83 5.46 -18.72
CA LEU A 19 -24.40 4.08 -18.98
C LEU A 19 -25.43 3.05 -18.52
N PHE A 20 -26.12 3.32 -17.40
CA PHE A 20 -27.12 2.42 -16.84
C PHE A 20 -28.44 2.46 -17.60
N LEU A 21 -28.85 3.61 -18.12
CA LEU A 21 -30.14 3.77 -18.80
C LEU A 21 -30.07 3.37 -20.28
N ASP A 22 -28.94 3.63 -20.95
CA ASP A 22 -28.83 3.45 -22.40
C ASP A 22 -28.28 2.07 -22.81
N SER A 23 -27.77 1.29 -21.85
CA SER A 23 -27.21 -0.03 -22.17
C SER A 23 -28.30 -1.05 -22.48
N ARG A 24 -28.39 -1.45 -23.75
CA ARG A 24 -29.17 -2.62 -24.19
C ARG A 24 -28.49 -3.97 -23.88
N GLN A 25 -27.24 -3.93 -23.45
CA GLN A 25 -26.46 -5.13 -23.09
C GLN A 25 -26.36 -5.28 -21.58
N PRO A 26 -26.22 -6.52 -21.07
CA PRO A 26 -25.93 -6.74 -19.65
C PRO A 26 -24.67 -6.01 -19.22
N LEU A 27 -24.82 -5.07 -18.30
CA LEU A 27 -23.71 -4.31 -17.72
C LEU A 27 -23.26 -5.01 -16.44
N ILE A 28 -21.97 -5.31 -16.33
CA ILE A 28 -21.39 -5.90 -15.13
C ILE A 28 -20.43 -4.88 -14.52
N ILE A 29 -20.69 -4.50 -13.28
CA ILE A 29 -19.83 -3.59 -12.51
C ILE A 29 -19.18 -4.39 -11.40
N VAL A 30 -17.85 -4.30 -11.32
CA VAL A 30 -17.05 -4.90 -10.25
C VAL A 30 -16.50 -3.78 -9.40
N ILE A 31 -16.87 -3.74 -8.13
CA ILE A 31 -16.33 -2.80 -7.15
C ILE A 31 -15.49 -3.59 -6.15
N ASP A 32 -14.20 -3.27 -6.12
CA ASP A 32 -13.27 -3.86 -5.18
C ASP A 32 -13.05 -2.94 -3.97
N ALA A 33 -13.12 -3.53 -2.78
CA ALA A 33 -12.90 -2.91 -1.48
C ALA A 33 -13.60 -1.55 -1.23
N PRO A 34 -14.93 -1.43 -1.43
CA PRO A 34 -15.64 -0.18 -1.11
C PRO A 34 -15.68 0.17 0.37
N ASP A 35 -15.25 -0.73 1.28
CA ASP A 35 -14.97 -0.41 2.68
C ASP A 35 -13.77 0.54 2.87
N GLU A 36 -12.92 0.70 1.86
CA GLU A 36 -11.79 1.64 1.90
C GLU A 36 -12.20 3.09 1.55
N LEU A 37 -13.45 3.29 1.12
CA LEU A 37 -14.00 4.62 0.84
C LEU A 37 -14.44 5.32 2.14
N GLN A 38 -14.48 6.64 2.09
CA GLN A 38 -15.14 7.43 3.13
C GLN A 38 -16.62 7.03 3.22
N THR A 39 -17.17 7.00 4.44
CA THR A 39 -18.54 6.54 4.73
C THR A 39 -19.58 7.19 3.82
N ASP A 40 -19.49 8.50 3.61
CA ASP A 40 -20.43 9.25 2.77
C ASP A 40 -20.36 8.81 1.30
N ALA A 41 -19.13 8.66 0.77
CA ALA A 41 -18.91 8.21 -0.61
C ALA A 41 -19.39 6.76 -0.81
N GLN A 42 -19.20 5.90 0.19
CA GLN A 42 -19.70 4.53 0.17
C GLN A 42 -21.23 4.50 0.10
N VAL A 43 -21.92 5.24 0.97
CA VAL A 43 -23.39 5.32 0.99
C VAL A 43 -23.93 5.83 -0.35
N GLU A 44 -23.30 6.87 -0.91
CA GLU A 44 -23.71 7.49 -2.17
C GLU A 44 -23.55 6.54 -3.38
N ILE A 45 -22.39 5.89 -3.52
CA ILE A 45 -22.12 4.96 -4.63
C ILE A 45 -23.06 3.76 -4.55
N LEU A 46 -23.20 3.15 -3.36
CA LEU A 46 -24.08 1.99 -3.19
C LEU A 46 -25.55 2.35 -3.38
N GLY A 47 -25.98 3.52 -2.90
CA GLY A 47 -27.33 4.03 -3.12
C GLY A 47 -27.65 4.25 -4.60
N THR A 48 -26.68 4.78 -5.34
CA THR A 48 -26.80 5.00 -6.79
C THR A 48 -26.91 3.67 -7.54
N LEU A 49 -26.01 2.71 -7.26
CA LEU A 49 -26.06 1.38 -7.88
C LEU A 49 -27.34 0.64 -7.56
N ARG A 50 -27.80 0.71 -6.30
CA ARG A 50 -29.08 0.12 -5.89
C ARG A 50 -30.24 0.69 -6.69
N SER A 51 -30.28 2.02 -6.84
CA SER A 51 -31.33 2.68 -7.61
C SER A 51 -31.30 2.25 -9.09
N ALA A 52 -30.10 2.12 -9.67
CA ALA A 52 -29.92 1.66 -11.03
C ALA A 52 -30.33 0.19 -11.23
N MET A 53 -29.94 -0.72 -10.32
CA MET A 53 -30.33 -2.13 -10.39
C MET A 53 -31.85 -2.33 -10.30
N ASN A 54 -32.54 -1.48 -9.55
CA ASN A 54 -34.00 -1.51 -9.46
C ASN A 54 -34.69 -1.04 -10.75
N GLN A 55 -34.02 -0.20 -11.54
CA GLN A 55 -34.56 0.36 -12.79
C GLN A 55 -34.13 -0.44 -14.04
N ASN A 56 -32.99 -1.13 -13.98
CA ASN A 56 -32.44 -1.90 -15.10
C ASN A 56 -32.11 -3.34 -14.67
N SER A 57 -32.90 -4.29 -15.17
CA SER A 57 -32.73 -5.73 -14.91
C SER A 57 -31.48 -6.35 -15.54
N THR A 58 -30.79 -5.61 -16.41
CA THR A 58 -29.56 -6.08 -17.09
C THR A 58 -28.28 -5.69 -16.34
N LEU A 59 -28.38 -4.81 -15.33
CA LEU A 59 -27.24 -4.41 -14.49
C LEU A 59 -26.96 -5.46 -13.42
N LYS A 60 -25.71 -5.93 -13.36
CA LYS A 60 -25.19 -6.81 -12.32
C LYS A 60 -24.03 -6.15 -11.62
N VAL A 61 -24.04 -6.16 -10.30
CA VAL A 61 -22.98 -5.57 -9.48
C VAL A 61 -22.34 -6.69 -8.65
N PHE A 62 -21.02 -6.79 -8.74
CA PHE A 62 -20.21 -7.62 -7.85
C PHE A 62 -19.41 -6.71 -6.92
N VAL A 63 -19.49 -6.97 -5.63
CA VAL A 63 -18.77 -6.20 -4.61
C VAL A 63 -17.91 -7.16 -3.79
N SER A 64 -16.61 -6.88 -3.70
CA SER A 64 -15.70 -7.50 -2.73
C SER A 64 -15.42 -6.53 -1.61
N SER A 65 -15.55 -6.97 -0.36
CA SER A 65 -15.32 -6.14 0.83
C SER A 65 -14.84 -6.99 2.01
N ARG A 66 -14.36 -6.34 3.07
CA ARG A 66 -14.09 -7.01 4.36
C ARG A 66 -15.39 -7.39 5.09
N TYR A 67 -15.27 -8.20 6.14
CA TYR A 67 -16.39 -8.82 6.88
C TYR A 67 -17.43 -7.84 7.45
N ASN A 68 -17.06 -6.58 7.70
CA ASN A 68 -17.90 -5.58 8.35
C ASN A 68 -18.62 -4.62 7.39
N PHE A 69 -18.65 -4.94 6.10
CA PHE A 69 -19.30 -4.08 5.12
C PHE A 69 -20.82 -3.98 5.36
N PRO A 70 -21.41 -2.77 5.39
CA PRO A 70 -22.80 -2.58 5.80
C PRO A 70 -23.78 -3.16 4.76
N ASN A 71 -24.28 -4.37 5.05
CA ASN A 71 -25.28 -5.08 4.25
C ASN A 71 -26.61 -4.33 4.08
N LYS A 72 -26.89 -3.33 4.94
CA LYS A 72 -28.16 -2.58 4.96
C LYS A 72 -28.43 -1.80 3.66
N ASN A 73 -27.37 -1.49 2.91
CA ASN A 73 -27.47 -0.73 1.67
C ASN A 73 -27.64 -1.62 0.43
N MET A 74 -27.57 -2.94 0.58
CA MET A 74 -27.69 -3.87 -0.53
C MET A 74 -29.15 -4.28 -0.81
N PRO A 75 -29.51 -4.56 -2.08
CA PRO A 75 -30.83 -5.10 -2.42
C PRO A 75 -31.13 -6.42 -1.69
N GLN A 76 -32.41 -6.71 -1.45
CA GLN A 76 -32.82 -7.95 -0.80
C GLN A 76 -32.43 -9.22 -1.61
N ALA A 77 -32.33 -9.11 -2.93
CA ALA A 77 -31.91 -10.19 -3.83
C ALA A 77 -30.39 -10.41 -3.89
N THR A 78 -29.61 -9.75 -3.01
CA THR A 78 -28.14 -9.87 -3.02
C THR A 78 -27.71 -11.27 -2.60
N VAL A 79 -26.85 -11.89 -3.41
CA VAL A 79 -26.18 -13.15 -3.09
C VAL A 79 -24.87 -12.84 -2.40
N TYR A 80 -24.70 -13.37 -1.18
CA TYR A 80 -23.47 -13.21 -0.41
C TYR A 80 -22.58 -14.43 -0.60
N LEU A 81 -21.34 -14.19 -1.02
CA LEU A 81 -20.30 -15.21 -1.08
C LEU A 81 -19.33 -14.96 0.08
N HIS A 82 -19.38 -15.83 1.08
CA HIS A 82 -18.46 -15.76 2.21
C HIS A 82 -17.22 -16.61 1.92
N MET A 83 -16.05 -15.96 1.96
CA MET A 83 -14.79 -16.70 1.97
C MET A 83 -14.47 -17.14 3.39
N GLU A 84 -14.76 -18.42 3.67
CA GLU A 84 -14.39 -19.05 4.95
C GLU A 84 -12.88 -19.30 5.05
N LEU A 85 -12.40 -19.21 6.29
CA LEU A 85 -11.05 -19.60 6.67
C LEU A 85 -10.88 -21.10 6.41
N SER A 86 -9.77 -21.49 5.79
CA SER A 86 -9.52 -22.88 5.43
C SER A 86 -8.03 -23.12 5.29
N GLU A 87 -7.51 -24.02 6.13
CA GLU A 87 -6.13 -24.48 6.04
C GLU A 87 -5.82 -25.09 4.66
N GLU A 88 -6.79 -25.75 4.01
CA GLU A 88 -6.62 -26.27 2.66
C GLU A 88 -6.36 -25.14 1.64
N LYS A 89 -7.07 -24.02 1.77
CA LYS A 89 -6.84 -22.83 0.92
C LYS A 89 -5.48 -22.23 1.22
N ASP A 90 -5.14 -22.06 2.50
CA ASP A 90 -3.84 -21.53 2.92
C ASP A 90 -2.69 -22.38 2.40
N ARG A 91 -2.85 -23.71 2.45
CA ARG A 91 -1.90 -24.66 1.89
C ARG A 91 -1.76 -24.51 0.38
N LYS A 92 -2.86 -24.34 -0.37
CA LYS A 92 -2.79 -24.08 -1.83
C LYS A 92 -2.05 -22.78 -2.13
N ILE A 93 -2.30 -21.72 -1.37
CA ILE A 93 -1.62 -20.43 -1.50
C ILE A 93 -0.12 -20.58 -1.19
N ALA A 94 0.20 -21.25 -0.08
CA ALA A 94 1.57 -21.52 0.33
C ALA A 94 2.33 -22.37 -0.69
N ILE A 95 1.72 -23.41 -1.26
CA ILE A 95 2.32 -24.22 -2.34
C ILE A 95 2.65 -23.33 -3.55
N TYR A 96 1.69 -22.55 -4.02
CA TYR A 96 1.88 -21.67 -5.18
C TYR A 96 3.01 -20.67 -4.94
N LEU A 97 3.00 -19.96 -3.81
CA LEU A 97 4.00 -18.94 -3.50
C LEU A 97 5.38 -19.55 -3.21
N ALA A 98 5.44 -20.67 -2.50
CA ALA A 98 6.70 -21.34 -2.21
C ALA A 98 7.34 -21.92 -3.48
N SER A 99 6.55 -22.34 -4.47
CA SER A 99 7.08 -22.75 -5.77
C SER A 99 7.81 -21.61 -6.50
N LYS A 100 7.40 -20.36 -6.25
CA LYS A 100 8.03 -19.16 -6.84
C LYS A 100 9.26 -18.71 -6.06
N TYR A 101 9.16 -18.63 -4.73
CA TYR A 101 10.21 -18.07 -3.88
C TYR A 101 11.30 -19.08 -3.50
N PHE A 102 10.96 -20.36 -3.46
CA PHE A 102 11.86 -21.45 -3.05
C PHE A 102 12.00 -22.50 -4.16
N SER A 103 11.99 -22.06 -5.42
CA SER A 103 12.11 -22.93 -6.60
C SER A 103 13.42 -23.71 -6.62
N THR A 104 14.51 -23.11 -6.11
CA THR A 104 15.87 -23.70 -6.06
C THR A 104 16.14 -24.50 -4.80
N GLN A 105 15.22 -24.53 -3.83
CA GLN A 105 15.40 -25.24 -2.56
C GLN A 105 14.99 -26.71 -2.67
N GLU A 106 15.54 -27.54 -1.79
CA GLU A 106 15.19 -28.96 -1.72
C GLU A 106 13.70 -29.16 -1.41
N ALA A 107 13.12 -30.22 -1.99
CA ALA A 107 11.70 -30.52 -1.86
C ALA A 107 11.26 -30.74 -0.39
N ALA A 108 12.14 -31.30 0.45
CA ALA A 108 11.88 -31.50 1.87
C ALA A 108 11.76 -30.17 2.62
N ILE A 109 12.67 -29.23 2.37
CA ILE A 109 12.66 -27.88 2.96
C ILE A 109 11.39 -27.15 2.55
N ARG A 110 11.10 -27.13 1.26
CA ARG A 110 9.91 -26.46 0.72
C ARG A 110 8.63 -27.03 1.32
N SER A 111 8.55 -28.35 1.46
CA SER A 111 7.39 -29.02 2.08
C SER A 111 7.20 -28.60 3.54
N LYS A 112 8.29 -28.48 4.31
CA LYS A 112 8.23 -28.04 5.70
C LYS A 112 7.80 -26.58 5.84
N VAL A 113 8.36 -25.68 5.02
CA VAL A 113 7.94 -24.26 4.96
C VAL A 113 6.45 -24.16 4.60
N ILE A 114 5.98 -24.92 3.61
CA ILE A 114 4.56 -24.92 3.22
C ILE A 114 3.67 -25.35 4.37
N ALA A 115 4.02 -26.45 5.06
CA ALA A 115 3.21 -26.96 6.16
C ALA A 115 3.11 -25.94 7.30
N GLU A 116 4.24 -25.35 7.70
CA GLU A 116 4.30 -24.40 8.82
C GLU A 116 3.58 -23.08 8.51
N VAL A 117 3.78 -22.55 7.31
CA VAL A 117 3.12 -21.29 6.91
C VAL A 117 1.62 -21.49 6.69
N ALA A 118 1.19 -22.66 6.20
CA ALA A 118 -0.22 -22.95 6.01
C ALA A 118 -0.96 -23.13 7.33
N SER A 119 -0.38 -23.82 8.32
CA SER A 119 -1.02 -24.04 9.62
C SER A 119 -1.20 -22.75 10.43
N ARG A 120 -0.28 -21.79 10.27
CA ARG A 120 -0.33 -20.47 10.93
C ARG A 120 -1.04 -19.39 10.11
N GLY A 121 -1.38 -19.67 8.84
CA GLY A 121 -1.91 -18.68 7.91
C GLY A 121 -3.27 -18.10 8.31
N ASN A 122 -4.11 -18.89 8.99
CA ASN A 122 -5.43 -18.52 9.52
C ASN A 122 -6.27 -17.71 8.51
N GLY A 123 -6.30 -18.14 7.25
CA GLY A 123 -7.00 -17.49 6.14
C GLY A 123 -6.39 -16.19 5.62
N SER A 124 -5.26 -15.74 6.16
CA SER A 124 -4.57 -14.52 5.75
C SER A 124 -3.57 -14.80 4.63
N ALA A 125 -4.06 -14.75 3.39
CA ALA A 125 -3.22 -14.87 2.19
C ALA A 125 -2.08 -13.83 2.16
N ILE A 126 -2.32 -12.64 2.70
CA ILE A 126 -1.32 -11.57 2.82
C ILE A 126 -0.24 -11.97 3.81
N TRP A 127 -0.61 -12.49 4.98
CA TRP A 127 0.36 -12.96 5.97
C TRP A 127 1.24 -14.07 5.38
N ILE A 128 0.63 -15.07 4.74
CA ILE A 128 1.36 -16.17 4.07
C ILE A 128 2.38 -15.61 3.07
N LYS A 129 1.95 -14.68 2.22
CA LYS A 129 2.83 -14.05 1.23
C LYS A 129 3.95 -13.26 1.88
N THR A 130 3.65 -12.43 2.87
CA THR A 130 4.62 -11.56 3.55
C THR A 130 5.67 -12.39 4.29
N VAL A 131 5.26 -13.47 4.96
CA VAL A 131 6.16 -14.42 5.62
C VAL A 131 7.09 -15.09 4.62
N LEU A 132 6.56 -15.61 3.50
CA LEU A 132 7.40 -16.25 2.49
C LEU A 132 8.39 -15.26 1.84
N GLN A 133 8.00 -14.01 1.63
CA GLN A 133 8.90 -12.94 1.16
C GLN A 133 9.97 -12.57 2.20
N TYR A 134 9.61 -12.54 3.48
CA TYR A 134 10.56 -12.32 4.56
C TYR A 134 11.63 -13.41 4.58
N LEU A 135 11.21 -14.68 4.50
CA LEU A 135 12.08 -15.85 4.49
C LEU A 135 12.96 -15.93 3.24
N GLU A 136 12.40 -15.66 2.05
CA GLU A 136 13.18 -15.62 0.79
C GLU A 136 14.27 -14.56 0.84
N GLY A 137 13.92 -13.36 1.33
CA GLY A 137 14.86 -12.27 1.51
C GLY A 137 15.99 -12.61 2.48
N SER A 138 15.83 -13.63 3.35
CA SER A 138 16.81 -14.08 4.36
C SER A 138 18.12 -14.58 3.79
N SER A 139 18.17 -14.96 2.50
CA SER A 139 19.38 -15.57 1.92
C SER A 139 19.88 -16.73 2.80
N ILE A 140 18.97 -17.37 3.53
CA ILE A 140 19.29 -18.47 4.42
C ILE A 140 19.49 -19.69 3.52
N GLY A 141 20.75 -19.96 3.17
CA GLY A 141 21.14 -21.17 2.44
C GLY A 141 21.20 -22.42 3.32
N ARG A 142 20.98 -22.26 4.63
CA ARG A 142 21.09 -23.30 5.65
C ARG A 142 19.73 -23.64 6.21
N VAL A 143 19.34 -24.91 6.12
CA VAL A 143 18.00 -25.38 6.51
C VAL A 143 17.69 -25.07 7.97
N ASP A 144 18.64 -25.28 8.86
CA ASP A 144 18.51 -25.03 10.30
C ASP A 144 18.13 -23.58 10.60
N LEU A 145 18.83 -22.62 10.00
CA LEU A 145 18.53 -21.19 10.17
C LEU A 145 17.15 -20.82 9.59
N LEU A 146 16.67 -21.52 8.56
CA LEU A 146 15.36 -21.25 7.96
C LEU A 146 14.25 -21.72 8.90
N LEU A 147 14.48 -22.84 9.59
CA LEU A 147 13.57 -23.39 10.58
C LEU A 147 13.55 -22.51 11.84
N GLU A 148 14.70 -22.06 12.32
CA GLU A 148 14.78 -21.08 13.41
C GLU A 148 14.02 -19.79 13.06
N ALA A 149 14.16 -19.31 11.81
CA ALA A 149 13.41 -18.15 11.35
C ALA A 149 11.89 -18.39 11.28
N LEU A 150 11.44 -19.61 10.99
CA LEU A 150 10.03 -20.00 11.04
C LEU A 150 9.48 -19.99 12.47
N ASP A 151 10.25 -20.52 13.42
CA ASP A 151 9.85 -20.54 14.83
C ASP A 151 9.70 -19.12 15.41
N ASP A 152 10.54 -18.20 14.95
CA ASP A 152 10.52 -16.81 15.35
C ASP A 152 9.42 -15.98 14.63
N ILE A 153 8.72 -16.48 13.61
CA ILE A 153 7.72 -15.68 12.89
C ILE A 153 6.45 -15.43 13.74
N PRO A 154 6.05 -14.15 13.92
CA PRO A 154 4.86 -13.80 14.67
C PRO A 154 3.58 -14.09 13.87
N GLU A 155 2.50 -14.46 14.57
CA GLU A 155 1.17 -14.68 13.99
C GLU A 155 0.54 -13.36 13.49
N ASP A 156 0.89 -12.24 14.11
CA ASP A 156 0.38 -10.93 13.74
C ASP A 156 1.13 -10.34 12.53
N LEU A 157 0.37 -9.88 11.53
CA LEU A 157 0.90 -9.29 10.30
C LEU A 157 1.71 -8.00 10.56
N SER A 158 1.30 -7.18 11.54
CA SER A 158 2.03 -5.95 11.85
C SER A 158 3.43 -6.23 12.38
N ARG A 159 3.57 -7.27 13.22
CA ARG A 159 4.87 -7.74 13.71
C ARG A 159 5.74 -8.35 12.60
N VAL A 160 5.15 -9.05 11.62
CA VAL A 160 5.90 -9.52 10.44
C VAL A 160 6.48 -8.33 9.67
N TYR A 161 5.70 -7.27 9.44
CA TYR A 161 6.21 -6.03 8.85
C TYR A 161 7.30 -5.38 9.71
N GLY A 162 7.15 -5.39 11.03
CA GLY A 162 8.17 -4.96 11.99
C GLY A 162 9.51 -5.68 11.80
N LYS A 163 9.49 -7.01 11.64
CA LYS A 163 10.71 -7.80 11.36
C LYS A 163 11.32 -7.46 10.00
N MET A 164 10.50 -7.30 8.96
CA MET A 164 10.98 -6.83 7.66
C MET A 164 11.60 -5.44 7.75
N TYR A 165 11.05 -4.57 8.60
CA TYR A 165 11.53 -3.22 8.81
C TYR A 165 12.90 -3.22 9.48
N LEU A 166 13.08 -3.91 10.61
CA LEU A 166 14.39 -4.04 11.25
C LEU A 166 15.45 -4.57 10.28
N ARG A 167 15.08 -5.60 9.52
CA ARG A 167 15.96 -6.22 8.52
C ARG A 167 16.40 -5.25 7.43
N ALA A 168 15.47 -4.46 6.88
CA ALA A 168 15.80 -3.52 5.82
C ALA A 168 16.72 -2.38 6.33
N MET A 169 16.70 -2.09 7.64
CA MET A 169 17.51 -1.00 8.22
C MET A 169 18.94 -1.44 8.54
N ARG A 170 19.14 -2.70 8.96
CA ARG A 170 20.45 -3.22 9.41
C ARG A 170 21.11 -2.27 10.44
N ASP A 171 20.32 -1.82 11.41
CA ASP A 171 20.70 -0.85 12.46
C ASP A 171 21.25 0.50 11.98
N ASN A 172 21.02 0.85 10.71
CA ASN A 172 21.46 2.12 10.14
C ASN A 172 20.37 3.19 10.30
N LYS A 173 20.62 4.17 11.18
CA LYS A 173 19.71 5.32 11.42
C LYS A 173 19.33 6.09 10.14
N THR A 174 20.22 6.12 9.14
CA THR A 174 19.92 6.78 7.86
C THR A 174 18.93 5.96 7.04
N ASN A 175 19.09 4.63 7.00
CA ASN A 175 18.14 3.75 6.32
C ASN A 175 16.78 3.79 7.02
N GLN A 176 16.79 3.75 8.36
CA GLN A 176 15.59 3.86 9.20
C GLN A 176 14.77 5.10 8.83
N ARG A 177 15.43 6.26 8.75
CA ARG A 177 14.80 7.50 8.30
C ARG A 177 14.24 7.38 6.88
N ILE A 178 15.03 6.87 5.94
CA ILE A 178 14.63 6.74 4.53
C ILE A 178 13.36 5.89 4.41
N VAL A 179 13.33 4.72 5.04
CA VAL A 179 12.14 3.84 4.95
C VAL A 179 10.96 4.44 5.66
N ARG A 180 11.13 4.95 6.88
CA ARG A 180 10.05 5.60 7.63
C ARG A 180 9.42 6.73 6.82
N GLU A 181 10.22 7.71 6.39
CA GLU A 181 9.72 8.86 5.63
C GLU A 181 9.09 8.42 4.32
N SER A 182 9.66 7.44 3.63
CA SER A 182 9.08 6.94 2.38
C SER A 182 7.70 6.31 2.59
N LEU A 183 7.56 5.47 3.61
CA LEU A 183 6.29 4.82 3.92
C LEU A 183 5.24 5.84 4.37
N GLU A 184 5.62 6.79 5.23
CA GLU A 184 4.74 7.88 5.66
C GLU A 184 4.27 8.74 4.48
N LEU A 185 5.18 9.11 3.58
CA LEU A 185 4.88 9.87 2.36
C LEU A 185 3.91 9.11 1.46
N LEU A 186 4.16 7.82 1.22
CA LEU A 186 3.26 6.98 0.43
C LEU A 186 1.88 6.84 1.10
N ALA A 187 1.84 6.77 2.43
CA ALA A 187 0.59 6.57 3.16
C ALA A 187 -0.38 7.75 3.05
N VAL A 188 0.14 8.98 3.00
CA VAL A 188 -0.70 10.19 2.84
C VAL A 188 -0.77 10.70 1.41
N ALA A 189 -0.10 10.04 0.46
CA ALA A 189 -0.16 10.44 -0.94
C ALA A 189 -1.53 10.12 -1.54
N GLU A 190 -2.28 11.15 -1.90
CA GLU A 190 -3.57 11.00 -2.58
C GLU A 190 -3.42 10.59 -4.06
N ARG A 191 -2.25 10.86 -4.64
CA ARG A 191 -1.94 10.56 -6.05
C ARG A 191 -0.79 9.57 -6.14
N PRO A 192 -0.78 8.69 -7.17
CA PRO A 192 0.35 7.81 -7.43
C PRO A 192 1.68 8.57 -7.43
N MET A 193 2.63 8.09 -6.64
CA MET A 193 3.93 8.74 -6.48
C MET A 193 4.98 8.04 -7.34
N THR A 194 5.67 8.79 -8.20
CA THR A 194 6.82 8.25 -8.94
C THR A 194 8.01 8.05 -8.00
N LEU A 195 8.87 7.06 -8.25
CA LEU A 195 10.09 6.84 -7.46
C LEU A 195 10.97 8.09 -7.35
N LEU A 196 11.13 8.84 -8.44
CA LEU A 196 11.91 10.07 -8.45
C LEU A 196 11.38 11.12 -7.46
N LYS A 197 10.04 11.32 -7.43
CA LYS A 197 9.39 12.22 -6.47
C LYS A 197 9.62 11.74 -5.04
N LEU A 198 9.37 10.46 -4.76
CA LEU A 198 9.57 9.86 -3.44
C LEU A 198 11.01 10.09 -2.95
N SER A 199 11.99 9.75 -3.78
CA SER A 199 13.41 9.93 -3.45
C SER A 199 13.81 11.39 -3.27
N SER A 200 13.18 12.31 -4.01
CA SER A 200 13.37 13.76 -3.83
C SER A 200 12.86 14.24 -2.48
N PHE A 201 11.69 13.77 -2.04
CA PHE A 201 11.15 14.11 -0.72
C PHE A 201 12.03 13.59 0.42
N VAL A 202 12.48 12.34 0.32
CA VAL A 202 13.40 11.73 1.31
C VAL A 202 14.73 12.48 1.38
N ALA A 203 15.25 12.94 0.25
CA ALA A 203 16.46 13.76 0.19
C ALA A 203 16.24 15.16 0.80
N LEU A 204 15.08 15.78 0.56
CA LEU A 204 14.70 17.07 1.16
C LEU A 204 14.58 17.00 2.68
N GLY A 205 14.11 15.87 3.20
CA GLY A 205 13.96 15.61 4.63
C GLY A 205 15.27 15.37 5.37
N ASP A 206 16.40 15.20 4.67
CA ASP A 206 17.68 14.88 5.32
C ASP A 206 18.21 16.10 6.11
N PRO A 207 18.26 16.05 7.46
CA PRO A 207 18.76 17.15 8.26
C PRO A 207 20.26 17.42 8.03
N LYS A 208 21.01 16.44 7.52
CA LYS A 208 22.43 16.60 7.18
C LYS A 208 22.62 17.21 5.79
N SER A 209 21.56 17.28 4.99
CA SER A 209 21.63 17.85 3.65
C SER A 209 21.65 19.38 3.70
N LYS A 210 22.79 19.97 3.32
CA LYS A 210 22.92 21.42 3.12
C LYS A 210 22.42 21.82 1.73
N LEU A 211 21.14 21.54 1.45
CA LEU A 211 20.52 21.87 0.16
C LEU A 211 20.28 23.39 0.05
N ARG A 212 20.77 24.01 -1.03
CA ARG A 212 20.55 25.44 -1.31
C ARG A 212 19.78 25.67 -2.61
N SER A 213 19.63 24.65 -3.45
CA SER A 213 19.01 24.72 -4.78
C SER A 213 18.39 23.38 -5.19
N LEU A 214 17.59 23.35 -6.28
CA LEU A 214 17.11 22.09 -6.87
C LEU A 214 18.26 21.32 -7.54
N SER A 215 19.28 22.03 -8.01
CA SER A 215 20.50 21.41 -8.54
C SER A 215 21.30 20.64 -7.47
N ASP A 216 21.28 21.09 -6.22
CA ASP A 216 21.85 20.33 -5.09
C ASP A 216 20.99 19.12 -4.75
N LEU A 217 19.66 19.28 -4.81
CA LEU A 217 18.72 18.20 -4.57
C LEU A 217 18.91 17.06 -5.59
N GLY A 218 18.99 17.38 -6.88
CA GLY A 218 19.21 16.40 -7.95
C GLY A 218 20.49 15.57 -7.75
N ARG A 219 21.54 16.15 -7.16
CA ARG A 219 22.79 15.44 -6.83
C ARG A 219 22.70 14.54 -5.59
N LYS A 220 21.66 14.70 -4.76
CA LYS A 220 21.44 13.95 -3.52
C LYS A 220 20.34 12.90 -3.62
N VAL A 221 19.52 12.96 -4.68
CA VAL A 221 18.50 11.95 -4.95
C VAL A 221 19.16 10.62 -5.27
N ASP A 222 18.76 9.58 -4.53
CA ASP A 222 19.25 8.22 -4.69
C ASP A 222 18.03 7.28 -4.83
N CYS A 223 17.59 7.09 -6.08
CA CYS A 223 16.42 6.26 -6.39
C CYS A 223 16.66 4.79 -6.09
N ASP A 224 17.86 4.29 -6.41
CA ASP A 224 18.23 2.88 -6.25
C ASP A 224 18.26 2.48 -4.78
N ARG A 225 18.81 3.34 -3.92
CA ARG A 225 18.82 3.08 -2.48
C ARG A 225 17.42 3.08 -1.89
N VAL A 226 16.58 4.04 -2.25
CA VAL A 226 15.18 4.09 -1.79
C VAL A 226 14.44 2.82 -2.23
N LEU A 227 14.53 2.45 -3.50
CA LEU A 227 13.88 1.25 -4.03
C LEU A 227 14.39 -0.03 -3.34
N LYS A 228 15.70 -0.16 -3.16
CA LYS A 228 16.30 -1.33 -2.49
C LYS A 228 15.82 -1.48 -1.05
N LEU A 229 15.67 -0.37 -0.32
CA LEU A 229 15.19 -0.37 1.05
C LEU A 229 13.67 -0.64 1.14
N LEU A 230 12.91 -0.22 0.13
CA LEU A 230 11.46 -0.39 0.08
C LEU A 230 10.99 -1.68 -0.59
N ARG A 231 11.88 -2.53 -1.10
CA ARG A 231 11.55 -3.74 -1.86
C ARG A 231 10.52 -4.68 -1.22
N PHE A 232 10.40 -4.67 0.11
CA PHE A 232 9.46 -5.49 0.87
C PHE A 232 8.10 -4.80 1.10
N PHE A 233 8.07 -3.48 0.98
CA PHE A 233 6.96 -2.63 1.38
C PHE A 233 6.26 -1.97 0.19
N ALA A 234 6.99 -1.81 -0.91
CA ALA A 234 6.50 -1.14 -2.10
C ALA A 234 6.69 -1.97 -3.37
N ARG A 235 5.73 -1.83 -4.27
CA ARG A 235 5.78 -2.33 -5.64
C ARG A 235 6.02 -1.17 -6.60
N THR A 236 6.72 -1.44 -7.69
CA THR A 236 6.91 -0.50 -8.80
C THR A 236 6.07 -0.91 -10.00
N GLN A 237 5.45 0.08 -10.65
CA GLN A 237 4.65 -0.13 -11.87
C GLN A 237 5.10 0.83 -12.98
N GLY A 238 5.17 0.35 -14.23
CA GLY A 238 5.55 1.17 -15.39
C GLY A 238 7.05 1.22 -15.68
N GLN A 239 7.41 1.56 -16.93
CA GLN A 239 8.78 1.49 -17.44
C GLN A 239 9.58 2.80 -17.31
N GLU A 240 8.97 3.98 -17.53
CA GLU A 240 9.73 5.25 -17.58
C GLU A 240 9.69 6.08 -16.30
N GLN A 241 8.55 6.08 -15.60
CA GLN A 241 8.38 6.71 -14.29
C GLN A 241 7.74 5.71 -13.37
N SER A 242 8.54 4.79 -12.84
CA SER A 242 8.03 3.72 -11.99
C SER A 242 7.21 4.32 -10.84
N LEU A 243 5.90 4.13 -10.90
CA LEU A 243 4.97 4.48 -9.85
C LEU A 243 5.22 3.54 -8.69
N VAL A 244 5.36 4.11 -7.51
CA VAL A 244 5.62 3.41 -6.26
C VAL A 244 4.31 3.40 -5.49
N ASP A 245 3.91 2.20 -5.08
CA ASP A 245 2.70 1.97 -4.31
C ASP A 245 2.99 0.89 -3.25
N PHE A 246 2.18 0.80 -2.21
CA PHE A 246 2.32 -0.25 -1.22
C PHE A 246 2.14 -1.63 -1.84
N THR A 247 2.82 -2.62 -1.27
CA THR A 247 2.59 -4.03 -1.61
C THR A 247 1.19 -4.50 -1.21
N HIS A 248 0.62 -3.89 -0.17
CA HIS A 248 -0.72 -4.18 0.34
C HIS A 248 -1.32 -3.00 1.13
N GLN A 249 -2.65 -2.87 1.11
CA GLN A 249 -3.36 -1.79 1.82
C GLN A 249 -3.20 -1.86 3.35
N SER A 250 -3.17 -3.06 3.95
CA SER A 250 -2.96 -3.20 5.40
C SER A 250 -1.65 -2.60 5.89
N LEU A 251 -0.64 -2.51 5.02
CA LEU A 251 0.62 -1.84 5.35
C LEU A 251 0.44 -0.33 5.40
N LYS A 252 -0.34 0.24 4.47
CA LYS A 252 -0.71 1.66 4.50
C LYS A 252 -1.47 1.98 5.78
N GLU A 253 -2.49 1.19 6.10
CA GLU A 253 -3.28 1.32 7.34
C GLU A 253 -2.38 1.28 8.58
N LEU A 254 -1.46 0.32 8.63
CA LEU A 254 -0.51 0.21 9.74
C LEU A 254 0.40 1.43 9.89
N VAL A 255 0.89 2.02 8.79
CA VAL A 255 1.70 3.26 8.82
C VAL A 255 0.91 4.45 9.36
N LEU A 256 -0.39 4.52 9.01
CA LEU A 256 -1.30 5.58 9.45
C LEU A 256 -1.71 5.42 10.92
N GLN A 257 -1.77 4.18 11.43
CA GLN A 257 -2.02 3.89 12.84
C GLN A 257 -0.78 4.19 13.70
N ARG A 258 0.40 3.71 13.30
CA ARG A 258 1.63 3.83 14.11
C ARG A 258 2.90 3.92 13.27
N PRO A 259 3.93 4.61 13.79
CA PRO A 259 5.19 4.74 13.06
C PRO A 259 5.90 3.37 12.93
N PRO A 260 6.63 3.13 11.82
CA PRO A 260 7.37 1.90 11.58
C PRO A 260 8.31 1.41 12.69
N ASN A 261 8.79 2.32 13.53
CA ASN A 261 9.64 1.97 14.66
C ASN A 261 8.91 1.20 15.77
N ASP A 262 7.60 1.34 15.85
CA ASP A 262 6.79 0.86 16.98
C ASP A 262 5.98 -0.39 16.60
N TRP A 263 6.17 -0.94 15.38
CA TRP A 263 5.47 -2.14 14.90
C TRP A 263 5.79 -3.43 15.67
N LEU A 264 6.85 -3.43 16.47
CA LEU A 264 7.23 -4.54 17.34
C LEU A 264 6.95 -4.26 18.82
N SER A 265 6.41 -3.08 19.14
CA SER A 265 6.09 -2.74 20.52
C SER A 265 4.88 -3.54 21.00
N ASP A 266 4.97 -4.05 22.23
CA ASP A 266 3.85 -4.64 22.97
C ASP A 266 3.00 -3.57 23.66
N ALA A 267 3.32 -2.28 23.50
CA ALA A 267 2.44 -1.21 23.95
C ALA A 267 1.05 -1.53 23.38
N GLU A 268 0.07 -1.62 24.28
CA GLU A 268 -1.34 -1.74 23.90
C GLU A 268 -1.61 -0.71 22.80
N ASP A 269 -2.56 -0.99 21.91
CA ASP A 269 -3.13 0.03 21.04
C ASP A 269 -3.81 1.09 21.94
N ASP A 270 -3.01 1.86 22.68
CA ASP A 270 -3.31 3.23 23.05
C ASP A 270 -3.69 3.79 21.70
N ASP A 271 -4.98 4.08 21.53
CA ASP A 271 -5.53 4.82 20.42
C ASP A 271 -4.77 6.14 20.34
N LEU A 272 -3.54 6.09 19.80
CA LEU A 272 -2.82 7.20 19.25
C LEU A 272 -3.79 7.72 18.22
N ASP A 273 -4.54 8.73 18.63
CA ASP A 273 -5.66 9.28 17.88
C ASP A 273 -5.26 9.28 16.41
N HIS A 274 -5.89 8.42 15.62
CA HIS A 274 -5.53 8.20 14.22
C HIS A 274 -5.47 9.55 13.50
N THR A 275 -6.35 10.48 13.90
CA THR A 275 -6.39 11.87 13.46
C THR A 275 -5.09 12.61 13.78
N THR A 276 -4.58 12.50 15.00
CA THR A 276 -3.30 13.07 15.44
C THR A 276 -2.14 12.52 14.61
N ARG A 277 -2.05 11.20 14.40
CA ARG A 277 -0.96 10.60 13.62
C ARG A 277 -0.98 11.06 12.17
N VAL A 278 -2.14 11.01 11.52
CA VAL A 278 -2.35 11.50 10.16
C VAL A 278 -1.97 12.98 10.05
N THR A 279 -2.38 13.81 11.03
CA THR A 279 -2.05 15.24 11.08
C THR A 279 -0.55 15.47 11.17
N VAL A 280 0.18 14.69 12.00
CA VAL A 280 1.64 14.78 12.12
C VAL A 280 2.33 14.44 10.80
N ILE A 281 1.88 13.39 10.10
CA ILE A 281 2.43 13.03 8.79
C ILE A 281 2.16 14.15 7.79
N HIS A 282 0.92 14.64 7.68
CA HIS A 282 0.58 15.74 6.78
C HIS A 282 1.38 17.02 7.05
N GLY A 283 1.61 17.37 8.33
CA GLY A 283 2.45 18.50 8.70
C GLY A 283 3.89 18.34 8.21
N THR A 284 4.44 17.13 8.35
CA THR A 284 5.79 16.80 7.86
C THR A 284 5.90 16.91 6.34
N VAL A 285 4.94 16.30 5.62
CA VAL A 285 4.89 16.37 4.15
C VAL A 285 4.71 17.81 3.66
N SER A 286 3.86 18.59 4.32
CA SER A 286 3.65 20.00 4.01
C SER A 286 4.94 20.81 4.15
N GLY A 287 5.73 20.54 5.20
CA GLY A 287 7.06 21.14 5.37
C GLY A 287 7.99 20.86 4.19
N TYR A 288 8.01 19.63 3.67
CA TYR A 288 8.80 19.30 2.49
C TYR A 288 8.29 19.98 1.21
N CYS A 289 6.97 20.05 1.02
CA CYS A 289 6.36 20.75 -0.10
C CYS A 289 6.73 22.24 -0.12
N ILE A 290 6.64 22.91 1.04
CA ILE A 290 7.04 24.32 1.19
C ILE A 290 8.51 24.49 0.83
N LYS A 291 9.40 23.65 1.37
CA LYS A 291 10.85 23.69 1.08
C LYS A 291 11.14 23.53 -0.42
N TYR A 292 10.48 22.58 -1.08
CA TYR A 292 10.61 22.37 -2.53
C TYR A 292 10.13 23.58 -3.35
N LEU A 293 8.97 24.15 -3.02
CA LEU A 293 8.41 25.31 -3.70
C LEU A 293 9.29 26.56 -3.55
N LEU A 294 9.91 26.75 -2.37
CA LEU A 294 10.84 27.85 -2.14
C LEU A 294 12.08 27.75 -3.04
N PHE A 295 12.69 26.55 -3.17
CA PHE A 295 13.82 26.35 -4.10
C PHE A 295 13.42 26.61 -5.55
N LYS A 296 12.26 26.12 -5.97
CA LYS A 296 11.73 26.34 -7.32
C LYS A 296 11.52 27.84 -7.62
N ARG A 297 11.07 28.62 -6.64
CA ARG A 297 10.89 30.07 -6.77
C ARG A 297 12.24 30.79 -6.90
N LEU A 298 13.23 30.43 -6.08
CA LEU A 298 14.56 31.04 -6.10
C LEU A 298 15.29 30.81 -7.44
N GLU A 299 15.15 29.62 -8.03
CA GLU A 299 15.75 29.34 -9.35
C GLU A 299 15.11 30.16 -10.46
N ARG A 300 13.77 30.31 -10.46
CA ARG A 300 13.04 31.14 -11.44
C ARG A 300 13.45 32.61 -11.36
N SER A 301 13.59 33.16 -10.15
CA SER A 301 14.06 34.53 -9.97
C SER A 301 15.50 34.72 -10.42
N SER A 302 16.36 33.71 -10.24
CA SER A 302 17.76 33.73 -10.66
C SER A 302 17.93 33.59 -12.17
N SER A 303 17.04 32.88 -12.87
CA SER A 303 17.05 32.80 -14.34
C SER A 303 16.58 34.09 -15.01
N CYS A 304 15.65 34.83 -14.42
CA CYS A 304 15.21 36.12 -14.96
C CYS A 304 16.29 37.21 -14.86
N LEU A 305 17.13 37.19 -13.80
CA LEU A 305 18.22 38.16 -13.60
C LEU A 305 19.45 37.91 -14.49
N LYS A 306 19.58 36.71 -15.08
CA LYS A 306 20.68 36.36 -15.99
C LYS A 306 20.35 36.58 -17.47
N ALA A 307 19.10 36.91 -17.78
CA ALA A 307 18.60 37.15 -19.14
C ALA A 307 18.41 38.64 -19.46
N SER A 308 18.88 39.52 -18.57
CA SER A 308 18.89 40.99 -18.65
C SER A 308 20.33 41.49 -18.60
#